data_AF-B8GRW0-F1
#
_entry.id   AF-B8GRW0-F1
#
_cell.length_a   1.000
_cell.length_b   1.000
_cell.length_c   1.000
_cell.angle_alpha   90.00
_cell.angle_beta   90.00
_cell.angle_gamma   90.00
#
_symmetry.space_group_name_H-M   'P 1'
#
loop_
_entity.id
_entity.type
_entity.pdbx_description
1 polymer ?
#
loop_
_entity_poly.entity_id
_entity_poly.type
_entity_poly.pdbx_seq_one_letter_code
_entity_poly.pdbx_strand_id
1 'polypeptide(L)' 'MYQLGRYSIIVGIILTVIALAVGFGAMFREAEEWAKFFLSVIPIGFLLTFTGLVTVLLTGPRR' A
#
# COMPACT_ATOMS: atom_id res chain seq x y z
N MET A 1 -18.94 1.20 -6.21
CA MET A 1 -17.58 1.81 -6.30
C MET A 1 -17.04 2.21 -4.94
N TYR A 2 -17.87 2.75 -4.03
CA TYR A 2 -17.46 3.08 -2.66
C TYR A 2 -16.76 1.94 -1.89
N GLN A 3 -17.36 0.74 -1.88
CA GLN A 3 -16.77 -0.41 -1.18
C GLN A 3 -15.44 -0.86 -1.82
N LEU A 4 -15.33 -0.81 -3.15
CA LEU A 4 -14.08 -1.11 -3.85
C LEU A 4 -12.97 -0.12 -3.46
N GLY A 5 -13.31 1.17 -3.34
CA GLY A 5 -12.38 2.17 -2.84
C GLY A 5 -11.92 1.88 -1.40
N ARG A 6 -12.85 1.51 -0.50
CA ARG A 6 -12.52 1.09 0.87
C ARG A 6 -11.58 -0.11 0.90
N TYR A 7 -11.86 -1.16 0.12
CA TYR A 7 -10.98 -2.33 0.05
C TYR A 7 -9.61 -1.98 -0.52
N SER A 8 -9.54 -1.13 -1.55
CA SER A 8 -8.28 -0.66 -2.14
C SER A 8 -7.43 0.11 -1.13
N ILE A 9 -8.04 0.95 -0.28
CA ILE A 9 -7.35 1.63 0.83
C ILE A 9 -6.75 0.60 1.80
N ILE A 10 -7.55 -0.37 2.25
CA ILE A 10 -7.10 -1.36 3.23
C ILE A 10 -5.97 -2.21 2.68
N VAL A 11 -6.12 -2.73 1.46
CA VAL A 11 -5.11 -3.56 0.80
C VAL A 11 -3.83 -2.76 0.56
N GLY A 12 -3.94 -1.52 0.08
CA GLY A 12 -2.79 -0.64 -0.15
C GLY A 12 -2.01 -0.35 1.13
N ILE A 13 -2.71 -0.05 2.23
CA ILE A 13 -2.08 0.18 3.54
C ILE A 13 -1.38 -1.09 4.04
N ILE A 14 -2.07 -2.24 4.02
CA ILE A 14 -1.49 -3.52 4.46
C ILE A 14 -0.23 -3.83 3.64
N LEU A 15 -0.30 -3.69 2.32
CA LEU A 15 0.82 -3.93 1.43
C LEU A 15 2.02 -3.02 1.77
N THR A 16 1.78 -1.73 1.94
CA THR A 16 2.82 -0.76 2.31
C THR A 16 3.45 -1.08 3.66
N VAL A 17 2.64 -1.41 4.68
CA VAL A 17 3.15 -1.73 6.03
C VAL A 17 4.00 -3.00 6.01
N ILE A 18 3.55 -4.05 5.32
CA ILE A 18 4.31 -5.29 5.18
C ILE A 18 5.61 -5.04 4.41
N ALA A 19 5.53 -4.31 3.29
CA ALA A 19 6.70 -3.97 2.47
C ALA A 19 7.74 -3.15 3.24
N LEU A 20 7.31 -2.19 4.07
CA LEU A 20 8.18 -1.43 4.96
C LEU A 20 8.84 -2.34 6.00
N ALA A 21 8.05 -3.14 6.71
CA ALA A 21 8.55 -4.01 7.78
C ALA A 21 9.57 -5.02 7.25
N VAL A 22 9.27 -5.67 6.12
CA VAL A 22 10.16 -6.67 5.51
C VAL A 22 11.34 -6.00 4.80
N GLY A 23 11.13 -4.91 4.05
CA GLY A 23 12.18 -4.22 3.31
C GLY A 23 13.25 -3.64 4.22
N PHE A 24 12.85 -2.89 5.26
CA PHE A 24 13.79 -2.40 6.27
C PHE A 24 14.34 -3.53 7.14
N GLY A 25 13.53 -4.54 7.47
CA GLY A 25 13.98 -5.75 8.17
C GLY A 25 15.11 -6.49 7.44
N ALA A 26 15.02 -6.57 6.11
CA ALA A 26 16.03 -7.20 5.25
C ALA A 26 17.36 -6.43 5.25
N MET A 27 17.33 -5.09 5.40
CA MET A 27 18.56 -4.29 5.51
C MET A 27 19.40 -4.65 6.74
N PHE A 28 18.76 -4.99 7.86
CA PHE A 28 19.47 -5.42 9.08
C PHE A 28 20.09 -6.83 8.96
N ARG A 29 19.70 -7.59 7.93
CA ARG A 29 20.23 -8.92 7.64
C ARG A 29 21.16 -8.94 6.42
N GLU A 30 21.57 -7.78 5.94
CA GLU A 30 22.41 -7.60 4.74
C GLU A 30 21.81 -8.26 3.48
N ALA A 31 20.49 -8.49 3.46
CA ALA A 31 19.77 -9.12 2.36
C ALA A 31 19.36 -8.06 1.32
N GLU A 32 20.35 -7.49 0.62
CA GLU A 32 20.19 -6.29 -0.20
C GLU A 32 19.17 -6.44 -1.35
N GLU A 33 19.14 -7.60 -2.03
CA GLU A 33 18.16 -7.87 -3.10
C GLU A 33 16.72 -7.88 -2.57
N TRP A 34 16.50 -8.52 -1.42
CA TRP A 34 15.19 -8.56 -0.77
C TRP A 34 14.77 -7.17 -0.28
N ALA A 35 15.70 -6.41 0.31
CA ALA A 35 15.43 -5.04 0.72
C ALA A 35 14.97 -4.19 -0.48
N LYS A 36 15.72 -4.21 -1.60
CA LYS A 36 15.36 -3.48 -2.82
C LYS A 36 14.00 -3.90 -3.37
N PHE A 37 13.74 -5.20 -3.43
CA PHE A 37 12.47 -5.73 -3.91
C PHE A 37 11.29 -5.22 -3.07
N PHE A 38 11.32 -5.42 -1.75
CA PHE A 38 10.20 -5.01 -0.88
C PHE A 38 10.04 -3.49 -0.83
N LEU A 39 11.13 -2.72 -0.82
CA LEU A 39 11.05 -1.26 -0.88
C LEU A 39 10.46 -0.77 -2.22
N SER A 40 10.68 -1.48 -3.32
CA SER A 40 10.06 -1.15 -4.63
C SER A 40 8.55 -1.40 -4.68
N VAL A 41 8.01 -2.23 -3.79
CA VAL A 41 6.56 -2.51 -3.68
C VAL A 41 5.82 -1.36 -2.98
N ILE A 42 6.52 -0.55 -2.18
CA ILE A 42 5.94 0.56 -1.43
C ILE A 42 5.17 1.56 -2.33
N PRO A 43 5.73 2.08 -3.44
CA PRO A 43 4.99 2.92 -4.38
C PRO A 43 3.67 2.32 -4.86
N ILE A 44 3.60 1.00 -5.07
CA ILE A 44 2.38 0.32 -5.52
C ILE A 44 1.32 0.36 -4.41
N GLY A 45 1.71 0.09 -3.17
CA GLY A 45 0.81 0.20 -2.01
C GLY A 45 0.28 1.61 -1.79
N PHE A 46 1.14 2.64 -1.99
CA PHE A 46 0.71 4.04 -1.97
C PHE A 46 -0.27 4.36 -3.11
N LEU A 47 0.00 3.93 -4.34
CA LEU A 47 -0.90 4.16 -5.48
C LEU A 47 -2.27 3.49 -5.27
N LEU A 48 -2.31 2.27 -4.74
CA LEU A 48 -3.56 1.58 -4.40
C LEU A 48 -4.34 2.32 -3.30
N THR A 49 -3.64 2.79 -2.28
CA THR A 49 -4.24 3.56 -1.19
C THR A 49 -4.83 4.87 -1.70
N PHE A 50 -4.05 5.61 -2.51
CA PHE A 50 -4.46 6.89 -3.09
C PHE A 50 -5.64 6.72 -4.04
N THR A 51 -5.59 5.72 -4.93
CA THR A 51 -6.69 5.40 -5.85
C THR A 51 -7.96 5.04 -5.08
N GLY A 52 -7.83 4.24 -4.03
CA GLY A 52 -8.94 3.89 -3.15
C GLY A 52 -9.54 5.10 -2.45
N LEU A 53 -8.69 6.00 -1.94
CA LEU A 53 -9.10 7.24 -1.29
C LEU A 53 -9.87 8.15 -2.25
N VAL A 54 -9.33 8.40 -3.44
CA VAL A 54 -10.00 9.20 -4.47
C VAL A 54 -11.34 8.57 -4.85
N THR A 55 -11.39 7.24 -5.03
CA THR A 55 -12.63 6.52 -5.32
C THR A 55 -13.67 6.70 -4.21
N VAL A 56 -13.27 6.57 -2.95
CA VAL A 56 -14.14 6.76 -1.78
C VAL A 56 -14.66 8.19 -1.70
N LEU A 57 -13.82 9.20 -1.96
CA LEU A 57 -14.23 10.60 -1.93
C LEU A 57 -15.21 10.95 -3.06
N LEU A 58 -14.95 10.45 -4.28
CA LEU A 58 -15.80 10.74 -5.44
C LEU A 58 -17.11 9.95 -5.45
N THR A 59 -17.13 8.76 -4.83
CA THR A 59 -18.31 7.86 -4.83
C THR A 59 -18.91 7.67 -3.44
N GLY A 60 -18.49 8.49 -2.48
CA GLY A 60 -18.94 8.48 -1.09
C GLY A 60 -20.46 8.62 -0.97
N PRO A 61 -21.06 8.18 0.15
CA PRO A 61 -22.49 8.31 0.37
C PRO A 61 -22.87 9.79 0.26
N ARG A 62 -23.65 10.16 -0.75
CA ARG A 62 -24.33 11.46 -0.77
C ARG A 62 -25.28 11.43 0.42
N ARG A 63 -24.93 12.18 1.47
CA ARG A 63 -25.91 12.57 2.49
C ARG A 63 -26.99 13.41 1.85
#